data_AF-A0A3B8XJS4-F1
#
_entry.id   AF-A0A3B8XJS4-F1
#
_cell.length_a   1.000
_cell.length_b   1.000
_cell.length_c   1.000
_cell.angle_alpha   90.00
_cell.angle_beta   90.00
_cell.angle_gamma   90.00
#
_symmetry.space_group_name_H-M   'P 1'
#
loop_
_entity.id
_entity.type
_entity.pdbx_description
1 polymer ?
#
loop_
_entity_poly.entity_id
_entity_poly.type
_entity_poly.pdbx_seq_one_letter_code
_entity_poly.pdbx_strand_id
1 'polypeptide(L)'
;MRDLGAKNGHQHVVIIGAGPAGLTAAYELLKHDIATTVLEKDPKYVGGLARTVEHKGYRFDIGGHRFFSKNQEVEDLWTEILG
;
A
#
# COMPACT_ATOMS: atom_id res chain seq x y z
N MET A 1 36.14 5.59 24.50
CA MET A 1 35.06 6.49 24.95
C MET A 1 34.09 6.61 23.78
N ARG A 2 32.91 6.00 23.89
CA ARG A 2 31.89 5.96 22.82
C ARG A 2 31.31 7.36 22.67
N ASP A 3 31.26 7.87 21.45
CA ASP A 3 30.40 8.99 21.10
C ASP A 3 29.19 8.43 20.34
N LEU A 4 28.10 8.26 21.09
CA LEU A 4 26.77 7.88 20.64
C LEU A 4 25.95 9.17 20.62
N GLY A 5 25.83 9.81 19.46
CA GLY A 5 25.20 11.14 19.33
C GLY A 5 24.43 11.33 18.02
N ALA A 6 23.26 10.68 17.95
CA ALA A 6 22.07 10.99 17.14
C ALA A 6 22.22 11.43 15.66
N LYS A 7 21.96 10.50 14.75
CA LYS A 7 21.25 10.78 13.49
C LYS A 7 19.91 10.03 13.44
N ASN A 8 19.05 10.20 14.44
CA ASN A 8 17.64 9.77 14.35
C ASN A 8 16.80 10.89 13.72
N GLY A 9 17.14 11.29 12.51
CA GLY A 9 16.14 11.94 11.66
C GLY A 9 15.12 10.85 11.32
N HIS A 10 13.88 10.98 11.78
CA HIS A 10 12.81 10.06 11.43
C HIS A 10 12.85 9.83 9.91
N GLN A 11 13.16 8.60 9.48
CA GLN A 11 13.19 8.30 8.05
C GLN A 11 11.77 8.48 7.53
N HIS A 12 11.62 9.41 6.59
CA HIS A 12 10.35 9.65 5.91
C HIS A 12 10.45 9.05 4.51
N VAL A 13 9.59 8.08 4.20
CA VAL A 13 9.59 7.39 2.91
C VAL A 13 8.47 7.93 2.03
N VAL A 14 8.81 8.34 0.80
CA VAL A 14 7.83 8.74 -0.21
C VAL A 14 7.64 7.59 -1.20
N ILE A 15 6.38 7.19 -1.41
CA ILE A 15 5.96 6.13 -2.33
C ILE A 15 5.22 6.78 -3.49
N ILE A 16 5.60 6.45 -4.73
CA ILE A 16 4.95 6.95 -5.94
C ILE A 16 4.04 5.84 -6.50
N GLY A 17 2.74 6.08 -6.45
CA GLY A 17 1.67 5.18 -6.91
C GLY A 17 0.93 4.51 -5.75
N ALA A 18 -0.38 4.70 -5.67
CA ALA A 18 -1.27 4.04 -4.72
C ALA A 18 -1.91 2.78 -5.32
N GLY A 19 -1.14 1.97 -6.05
CA GLY A 19 -1.53 0.62 -6.45
C GLY A 19 -1.31 -0.41 -5.33
N PRO A 20 -1.60 -1.71 -5.54
CA PRO A 20 -1.42 -2.74 -4.52
C PRO A 20 -0.01 -2.77 -3.96
N ALA A 21 1.01 -2.73 -4.82
CA ALA A 21 2.41 -2.71 -4.39
C ALA A 21 2.74 -1.48 -3.51
N GLY A 22 2.29 -0.29 -3.91
CA GLY A 22 2.57 0.94 -3.17
C GLY A 22 1.83 1.02 -1.84
N LEU A 23 0.57 0.60 -1.82
CA LEU A 23 -0.25 0.55 -0.59
C LEU A 23 0.26 -0.53 0.38
N THR A 24 0.66 -1.70 -0.11
CA THR A 24 1.29 -2.74 0.74
C THR A 24 2.63 -2.27 1.30
N ALA A 25 3.46 -1.59 0.50
CA ALA A 25 4.71 -1.02 1.00
C ALA A 25 4.47 0.03 2.09
N ALA A 26 3.49 0.92 1.90
CA ALA A 26 3.12 1.91 2.91
C ALA A 26 2.61 1.25 4.19
N TYR A 27 1.73 0.24 4.04
CA TYR A 27 1.19 -0.54 5.15
C TYR A 27 2.30 -1.18 5.99
N GLU A 28 3.24 -1.86 5.33
CA GLU A 28 4.37 -2.50 6.02
C GLU A 28 5.26 -1.48 6.71
N LEU A 29 5.64 -0.38 6.05
CA LEU A 29 6.46 0.67 6.66
C LEU A 29 5.80 1.28 7.90
N LEU A 30 4.48 1.47 7.88
CA LEU A 30 3.73 1.97 9.04
C LEU A 30 3.73 0.99 10.21
N LYS A 31 3.76 -0.34 9.96
CA LYS A 31 3.94 -1.35 11.02
C LYS A 31 5.30 -1.25 11.73
N HIS A 32 6.31 -0.68 11.07
CA HIS A 32 7.66 -0.45 11.62
C HIS A 32 7.88 0.99 12.10
N ASP A 33 6.80 1.75 12.34
CA ASP A 33 6.83 3.15 12.79
C ASP A 33 7.60 4.11 11.84
N ILE A 34 7.64 3.79 10.54
CA ILE A 34 8.31 4.61 9.52
C ILE A 34 7.28 5.57 8.90
N ALA A 35 7.52 6.86 9.06
CA ALA A 35 6.70 7.91 8.47
C ALA A 35 6.67 7.78 6.95
N THR A 36 5.49 7.81 6.36
CA THR A 36 5.30 7.58 4.93
C THR A 36 4.34 8.56 4.27
N THR A 37 4.59 8.85 3.00
CA THR A 37 3.66 9.59 2.13
C THR A 37 3.49 8.85 0.82
N VAL A 38 2.25 8.54 0.46
CA VAL A 38 1.91 7.93 -0.83
C VAL A 38 1.37 9.02 -1.75
N LEU A 39 1.96 9.13 -2.95
CA LEU A 39 1.54 10.07 -3.98
C LEU A 39 0.87 9.28 -5.12
N GLU A 40 -0.41 9.55 -5.37
CA GLU A 40 -1.15 8.97 -6.49
C GLU A 40 -1.49 10.05 -7.51
N LYS A 41 -1.42 9.69 -8.80
CA LYS A 41 -1.73 10.59 -9.91
C LYS A 41 -3.24 10.75 -10.08
N ASP A 42 -4.00 9.67 -9.90
CA ASP A 42 -5.46 9.72 -9.99
C ASP A 42 -6.04 10.46 -8.79
N PRO A 43 -6.76 11.59 -8.99
CA PRO A 43 -7.24 12.42 -7.90
C PRO A 43 -8.44 11.83 -7.16
N LYS A 44 -9.06 10.77 -7.69
CA LYS A 44 -10.30 10.20 -7.16
C LYS A 44 -10.11 8.76 -6.68
N TYR A 45 -9.29 7.98 -7.37
CA TYR A 45 -9.18 6.55 -7.13
C TYR A 45 -7.79 6.13 -6.70
N VAL A 46 -7.74 5.17 -5.77
CA VAL A 46 -6.54 4.38 -5.46
C VAL A 46 -6.78 2.92 -5.89
N GLY A 47 -5.76 2.07 -5.77
CA GLY A 47 -5.81 0.65 -6.15
C GLY A 47 -5.13 0.34 -7.48
N GLY A 48 -4.61 1.34 -8.21
CA GLY A 48 -3.91 1.10 -9.48
C GLY A 48 -4.81 0.36 -10.48
N LEU A 49 -4.37 -0.79 -11.00
CA LEU A 49 -5.20 -1.67 -11.83
C LEU A 49 -6.20 -2.51 -11.03
N ALA A 50 -5.97 -2.72 -9.73
CA ALA A 50 -6.85 -3.46 -8.83
C ALA A 50 -7.87 -2.50 -8.19
N ARG A 51 -8.70 -1.86 -9.02
CA ARG A 51 -9.71 -0.90 -8.57
C ARG A 51 -11.04 -1.09 -9.28
N THR A 52 -12.09 -0.71 -8.58
CA THR A 52 -13.43 -0.51 -9.12
C THR A 52 -13.64 0.97 -9.40
N VAL A 53 -14.03 1.31 -10.63
CA VAL A 53 -14.43 2.68 -11.01
C VAL A 53 -15.93 2.75 -11.19
N GLU A 54 -16.49 3.96 -11.02
CA GLU A 54 -17.90 4.22 -11.31
C GLU A 54 -18.04 4.94 -12.65
N HIS A 55 -18.91 4.43 -13.50
CA HIS A 55 -19.28 5.04 -14.77
C HIS A 55 -20.80 4.97 -14.95
N LYS A 56 -21.46 6.14 -14.98
CA LYS A 56 -22.92 6.28 -15.19
C LYS A 56 -23.75 5.47 -14.17
N GLY A 57 -23.33 5.46 -12.90
CA GLY A 57 -24.02 4.71 -11.84
C GLY A 57 -23.74 3.20 -11.83
N TYR A 58 -22.95 2.69 -12.79
CA TYR A 58 -22.48 1.31 -12.80
C TYR A 58 -21.03 1.23 -12.31
N ARG A 59 -20.67 0.08 -11.73
CA ARG A 59 -19.32 -0.18 -11.20
C ARG A 59 -18.59 -1.19 -12.08
N PHE A 60 -17.32 -0.91 -12.37
CA PHE A 60 -16.48 -1.72 -13.24
C PHE A 60 -15.11 -1.91 -12.63
N ASP A 61 -14.64 -3.16 -12.61
CA ASP A 61 -13.25 -3.46 -12.25
C ASP A 61 -12.36 -3.31 -13.48
N ILE A 62 -11.26 -2.57 -13.32
CA ILE A 62 -10.33 -2.26 -14.43
C ILE A 62 -9.28 -3.36 -14.63
N GLY A 63 -9.02 -4.17 -13.60
CA GLY A 63 -8.08 -5.28 -13.62
C GLY A 63 -8.77 -6.60 -13.27
N GLY A 64 -8.05 -7.71 -13.46
CA GLY A 64 -8.53 -9.02 -13.05
C GLY A 64 -8.59 -9.16 -11.52
N HIS A 65 -9.53 -9.98 -11.05
CA HIS A 65 -9.76 -10.27 -9.63
C HIS A 65 -9.65 -11.78 -9.40
N ARG A 66 -8.52 -12.20 -8.83
CA ARG A 66 -8.32 -13.56 -8.30
C ARG A 66 -7.73 -13.43 -6.91
N PHE A 67 -8.50 -13.79 -5.90
CA PHE A 67 -8.07 -13.86 -4.50
C PHE A 67 -7.72 -15.32 -4.17
N PHE A 68 -6.69 -15.83 -4.83
CA PHE A 68 -6.02 -17.06 -4.43
C PHE A 68 -4.55 -16.96 -4.81
N SER A 69 -3.68 -17.25 -3.85
CA SER A 69 -2.24 -17.26 -3.96
C SER A 69 -1.72 -18.61 -3.50
N LYS A 70 -0.51 -18.97 -3.94
CA LYS A 70 0.25 -20.06 -3.34
C LYS A 70 1.27 -19.56 -2.31
N ASN A 71 1.38 -18.25 -2.15
CA ASN A 71 2.27 -17.62 -1.19
C ASN A 71 1.49 -17.37 0.12
N GLN A 72 1.93 -18.03 1.19
CA GLN A 72 1.32 -17.91 2.51
C GLN A 72 1.34 -16.46 3.04
N GLU A 73 2.41 -15.70 2.81
CA GLU A 73 2.50 -14.31 3.25
C GLU A 73 1.40 -13.43 2.62
N VAL A 74 0.99 -13.74 1.39
CA VAL A 74 -0.10 -13.04 0.70
C VAL A 74 -1.46 -13.43 1.27
N GLU A 75 -1.67 -14.72 1.56
CA GLU A 75 -2.91 -15.20 2.21
C GLU A 75 -3.07 -14.66 3.63
N ASP A 76 -1.97 -14.62 4.40
CA ASP A 76 -1.93 -14.07 5.75
C ASP A 76 -2.25 -12.57 5.73
N LEU A 77 -1.66 -11.83 4.78
CA LEU A 77 -1.96 -10.42 4.57
C LEU A 77 -3.43 -10.19 4.19
N TRP A 78 -4.01 -11.03 3.33
CA TRP A 78 -5.43 -10.93 2.99
C TRP A 78 -6.33 -11.19 4.20
N THR A 79 -6.03 -12.22 4.98
CA THR A 79 -6.76 -12.55 6.21
C THR A 79 -6.64 -11.42 7.24
N GLU A 80 -5.45 -10.83 7.39
CA GLU A 80 -5.21 -9.70 8.28
C GLU A 80 -6.06 -8.47 7.91
N ILE A 81 -6.15 -8.16 6.61
CA ILE A 81 -6.84 -6.94 6.13
C ILE A 81 -8.36 -7.13 6.03
N LEU A 82 -8.84 -8.33 5.68
CA LEU A 82 -10.24 -8.58 5.32
C LEU A 82 -11.04 -9.35 6.39
N GLY A 83 -10.38 -9.97 7.39
CA GLY A 83 -10.99 -10.82 8.41
C GLY A 83 -11.24 -12.26 7.93
#